data_AF-A0A150APZ2-F1
#
_entry.id   AF-A0A150APZ2-F1
#
_cell.length_a   1.000
_cell.length_b   1.000
_cell.length_c   1.000
_cell.angle_alpha   90.00
_cell.angle_beta   90.00
_cell.angle_gamma   90.00
#
_symmetry.space_group_name_H-M   'P 1'
#
loop_
_entity.id
_entity.type
_entity.pdbx_description
1 polymer ?
#
loop_
_entity_poly.entity_id
_entity_poly.type
_entity_poly.pdbx_seq_one_letter_code
_entity_poly.pdbx_strand_id
1 'polypeptide(L)'
;MLHKKLQQFGQKITNIKFILLGLGVLNFILMDIELASFSEKVMTTLMSSIYVYAALRIENIKDTLLLLLVTVMLSNGMIAFLDMDFFIRQSLGSMIEVVVLIYQLIVFSRDEKMIDRIIDLNIENKENRSN
;
A
#
# COMPACT_ATOMS: atom_id res chain seq x y z
N MET A 1 -3.69 -0.67 -28.29
CA MET A 1 -4.26 0.02 -27.10
C MET A 1 -4.00 -0.75 -25.81
N LEU A 2 -4.36 -2.04 -25.73
CA LEU A 2 -4.14 -2.89 -24.56
C LEU A 2 -2.67 -2.98 -24.10
N HIS A 3 -1.73 -3.19 -25.03
CA HIS A 3 -0.30 -3.28 -24.70
C HIS A 3 0.24 -2.03 -23.97
N LYS A 4 -0.12 -0.83 -24.43
CA LYS A 4 0.25 0.44 -23.77
C LYS A 4 -0.37 0.56 -22.37
N LYS A 5 -1.61 0.08 -22.17
CA LYS A 5 -2.28 0.08 -20.87
C LYS A 5 -1.63 -0.90 -19.89
N LEU A 6 -1.25 -2.10 -20.35
CA LEU A 6 -0.52 -3.07 -19.54
C LEU A 6 0.87 -2.56 -19.12
N GLN A 7 1.58 -1.89 -20.03
CA GLN A 7 2.88 -1.28 -19.70
C GLN A 7 2.73 -0.16 -18.66
N GLN A 8 1.71 0.71 -18.80
CA GLN A 8 1.39 1.74 -17.81
C GLN A 8 1.02 1.11 -16.45
N PHE A 9 0.29 -0.01 -16.46
CA PHE A 9 -0.06 -0.74 -15.25
C PHE A 9 1.19 -1.28 -14.55
N GLY A 10 2.10 -1.95 -15.28
CA GLY A 10 3.37 -2.43 -14.74
C GLY A 10 4.26 -1.32 -14.16
N GLN A 11 4.26 -0.12 -14.77
CA GLN A 11 4.95 1.04 -14.21
C GLN A 11 4.33 1.49 -12.88
N LYS A 12 2.99 1.48 -12.76
CA LYS A 12 2.30 1.81 -11.51
C LYS A 12 2.62 0.80 -10.41
N ILE A 13 2.69 -0.50 -10.73
CA ILE A 13 3.16 -1.53 -9.79
C ILE A 13 4.52 -1.16 -9.21
N THR A 14 5.45 -0.78 -10.09
CA THR A 14 6.79 -0.38 -9.70
C THR A 14 6.77 0.87 -8.81
N ASN A 15 5.97 1.87 -9.16
CA ASN A 15 5.81 3.08 -8.35
C ASN A 15 5.23 2.77 -6.96
N ILE A 16 4.25 1.86 -6.86
CA ILE A 16 3.70 1.42 -5.57
C ILE A 16 4.79 0.78 -4.71
N LYS A 17 5.64 -0.08 -5.28
CA LYS A 17 6.78 -0.66 -4.53
C LYS A 17 7.70 0.43 -3.97
N PHE A 18 8.01 1.46 -4.77
CA PHE A 18 8.82 2.59 -4.30
C PHE A 18 8.13 3.41 -3.20
N ILE A 19 6.81 3.61 -3.30
CA ILE A 19 6.04 4.29 -2.25
C ILE A 19 6.10 3.51 -0.95
N LEU A 20 5.95 2.18 -1.00
CA LEU A 20 6.05 1.34 0.19
C LEU A 20 7.45 1.38 0.81
N LEU A 21 8.51 1.34 -0.01
CA LEU A 21 9.88 1.56 0.48
C LEU A 21 10.03 2.95 1.13
N GLY A 22 9.44 3.98 0.52
CA GLY A 22 9.43 5.34 1.05
C GLY A 22 8.72 5.44 2.40
N LEU A 23 7.58 4.76 2.59
CA LEU A 23 6.89 4.67 3.88
C LEU A 23 7.75 3.97 4.94
N GLY A 24 8.43 2.88 4.57
CA GLY A 24 9.38 2.21 5.46
C GLY A 24 10.52 3.13 5.92
N VAL A 25 11.07 3.96 5.03
CA VAL A 25 12.12 4.94 5.39
C VAL A 25 11.55 6.09 6.23
N LEU A 26 10.36 6.60 5.88
CA LEU A 26 9.69 7.67 6.62
C LEU A 26 9.50 7.30 8.09
N ASN A 27 9.09 6.06 8.35
CA ASN A 27 8.93 5.55 9.72
C ASN A 27 10.22 5.58 10.53
N PHE A 28 11.36 5.23 9.93
CA PHE A 28 12.66 5.38 10.61
C PHE A 28 13.01 6.84 10.90
N ILE A 29 12.73 7.76 9.98
CA ILE A 29 13.00 9.19 10.16
C ILE A 29 12.15 9.77 11.29
N LEU A 30 10.84 9.46 11.32
CA LEU A 30 9.93 9.93 12.36
C LEU A 30 10.33 9.40 13.75
N MET A 31 10.78 8.15 13.82
CA MET A 31 11.29 7.54 15.06
C MET A 31 12.48 8.29 15.67
N ASP A 32 13.40 8.78 14.84
CA ASP A 32 14.58 9.53 15.31
C ASP A 32 14.21 10.95 15.78
N ILE A 33 13.15 11.54 15.23
CA ILE A 33 12.67 12.87 15.61
C ILE A 33 11.90 12.84 16.93
N GLU A 34 11.12 11.78 17.19
CA GLU A 34 10.14 11.75 18.30
C GLU A 34 10.71 11.36 19.68
N LEU A 35 12.03 11.20 19.86
CA LEU A 35 12.64 10.69 21.11
C LEU A 35 11.96 9.40 21.60
N ALA A 36 11.68 8.49 20.66
CA ALA A 36 10.86 7.32 20.90
C ALA A 36 11.44 6.39 21.98
N SER A 37 10.56 5.82 22.81
CA SER A 37 10.93 4.81 23.81
C SER A 37 11.32 3.48 23.13
N PHE A 38 11.92 2.55 23.87
CA PHE A 38 12.39 1.28 23.31
C PHE A 38 11.26 0.46 22.64
N SER A 39 10.09 0.38 23.27
CA SER A 39 8.92 -0.32 22.73
C SER A 39 8.40 0.33 21.44
N GLU A 40 8.37 1.66 21.39
CA GLU A 40 7.98 2.43 20.21
C GLU A 40 8.94 2.17 19.05
N LYS A 41 10.26 2.13 19.32
CA LYS A 41 11.28 1.80 18.32
C LYS A 41 11.13 0.39 17.74
N VAL A 42 10.83 -0.60 18.59
CA VAL A 42 10.58 -1.98 18.16
C VAL A 42 9.36 -2.05 17.24
N MET A 43 8.27 -1.40 17.63
CA MET A 43 7.04 -1.38 16.83
C MET A 43 7.24 -0.69 15.47
N THR A 44 7.90 0.47 15.46
CA THR A 44 8.20 1.21 14.23
C THR A 44 9.15 0.44 13.32
N THR A 45 10.15 -0.25 13.88
CA THR A 45 11.07 -1.11 13.11
C THR A 45 10.32 -2.29 12.48
N LEU A 46 9.40 -2.91 13.22
CA LEU A 46 8.56 -4.00 12.72
C LEU A 46 7.69 -3.51 11.56
N MET A 47 6.99 -2.40 11.73
CA MET A 47 6.15 -1.81 10.67
C MET A 47 6.97 -1.45 9.43
N SER A 48 8.13 -0.81 9.61
CA SER A 48 9.05 -0.49 8.51
C SER A 48 9.52 -1.73 7.76
N SER A 49 9.81 -2.81 8.50
CA SER A 49 10.21 -4.10 7.91
C SER A 49 9.07 -4.74 7.12
N ILE A 50 7.83 -4.62 7.59
CA ILE A 50 6.63 -5.09 6.86
C ILE A 50 6.48 -4.33 5.54
N TYR A 51 6.67 -3.01 5.53
CA TYR A 51 6.63 -2.21 4.30
C TYR A 51 7.71 -2.62 3.29
N VAL A 52 8.94 -2.79 3.75
CA VAL A 52 10.05 -3.24 2.90
C VAL A 52 9.79 -4.64 2.36
N TYR A 53 9.35 -5.56 3.21
CA TYR A 53 9.01 -6.92 2.81
C TYR A 53 7.90 -6.94 1.75
N ALA A 54 6.82 -6.18 1.98
CA ALA A 54 5.73 -6.03 1.04
C ALA A 54 6.21 -5.49 -0.31
N ALA A 55 7.04 -4.44 -0.32
CA ALA A 55 7.59 -3.89 -1.56
C ALA A 55 8.37 -4.93 -2.40
N LEU A 56 9.15 -5.79 -1.73
CA LEU A 56 9.98 -6.82 -2.38
C LEU A 56 9.18 -8.04 -2.84
N ARG A 57 8.13 -8.42 -2.11
CA ARG A 57 7.38 -9.67 -2.32
C ARG A 57 5.96 -9.47 -2.84
N ILE A 58 5.61 -8.26 -3.30
CA ILE A 58 4.31 -8.00 -3.94
C ILE A 58 4.13 -8.89 -5.17
N GLU A 59 3.18 -9.83 -5.05
CA GLU A 59 2.62 -10.63 -6.14
C GLU A 59 1.20 -10.13 -6.47
N ASN A 60 0.36 -9.98 -5.44
CA ASN A 60 -0.96 -9.34 -5.55
C ASN A 60 -0.99 -8.01 -4.79
N ILE A 61 -0.96 -6.92 -5.55
CA ILE A 61 -0.89 -5.55 -5.01
C ILE A 61 -2.13 -5.19 -4.21
N LYS A 62 -3.32 -5.52 -4.71
CA LYS A 62 -4.57 -5.14 -4.07
C LYS A 62 -4.66 -5.76 -2.67
N ASP A 63 -4.40 -7.06 -2.60
CA ASP A 63 -4.46 -7.80 -1.33
C ASP A 63 -3.34 -7.36 -0.39
N THR A 64 -2.15 -7.08 -0.92
CA THR A 64 -1.03 -6.56 -0.11
C THR A 64 -1.33 -5.17 0.46
N LEU A 65 -1.84 -4.25 -0.35
CA LEU A 65 -2.20 -2.91 0.12
C LEU A 65 -3.36 -2.96 1.13
N LEU A 66 -4.33 -3.86 0.92
CA LEU A 66 -5.42 -4.07 1.86
C LEU A 66 -4.91 -4.63 3.19
N LEU A 67 -4.02 -5.63 3.14
CA LEU A 67 -3.40 -6.21 4.33
C LEU A 67 -2.64 -5.14 5.11
N LEU A 68 -1.80 -4.34 4.43
CA LEU A 68 -1.06 -3.24 5.05
C LEU A 68 -2.01 -2.22 5.70
N LEU A 69 -3.10 -1.86 5.03
CA LEU A 69 -4.09 -0.94 5.58
C LEU A 69 -4.70 -1.50 6.87
N VAL A 70 -5.11 -2.76 6.87
CA VAL A 70 -5.65 -3.44 8.05
C VAL A 70 -4.61 -3.52 9.16
N THR A 71 -3.36 -3.86 8.84
CA THR A 71 -2.26 -3.92 9.82
C THR A 71 -2.04 -2.57 10.48
N VAL A 72 -1.98 -1.47 9.71
CA VAL A 72 -1.81 -0.11 10.25
C VAL A 72 -3.01 0.28 11.12
N MET A 73 -4.24 -0.01 10.69
CA MET A 73 -5.42 0.32 11.49
C MET A 73 -5.47 -0.46 12.81
N LEU A 74 -5.17 -1.75 12.77
CA LEU A 74 -5.11 -2.60 13.96
C LEU A 74 -3.98 -2.20 14.90
N SER A 75 -2.79 -1.88 14.38
CA SER A 75 -1.68 -1.40 15.21
C SER A 75 -2.02 -0.11 15.92
N ASN A 76 -2.62 0.86 15.22
CA ASN A 76 -3.07 2.12 15.83
C ASN A 76 -4.16 1.89 16.88
N GLY A 77 -5.14 1.02 16.60
CA GLY A 77 -6.19 0.68 17.56
C GLY A 77 -5.65 0.03 18.84
N MET A 78 -4.67 -0.87 18.70
CA MET A 78 -3.99 -1.48 19.84
C MET A 78 -3.16 -0.46 20.63
N ILE A 79 -2.47 0.45 19.94
CA ILE A 79 -1.68 1.50 20.58
C ILE A 79 -2.59 2.47 21.34
N ALA A 80 -3.71 2.91 20.75
CA ALA A 80 -4.69 3.75 21.42
C ALA A 80 -5.27 3.10 22.69
N PHE A 81 -5.43 1.78 22.70
CA PHE A 81 -5.90 1.05 23.88
C PHE A 81 -4.83 0.94 24.99
N LEU A 82 -3.56 0.78 24.62
CA LEU A 82 -2.47 0.54 25.57
C LEU A 82 -1.84 1.84 26.10
N ASP A 83 -1.66 2.84 25.23
CA ASP A 83 -0.96 4.08 25.52
C ASP A 83 -1.47 5.21 24.62
N MET A 84 -2.43 5.98 25.16
CA MET A 84 -3.09 7.05 24.42
C MET A 84 -2.15 8.24 24.17
N ASP A 85 -1.16 8.48 25.03
CA ASP A 85 -0.20 9.56 24.83
C ASP A 85 0.75 9.21 23.68
N PHE A 86 1.18 7.94 23.58
CA PHE A 86 1.92 7.45 22.43
C PHE A 86 1.09 7.48 21.15
N PHE A 87 -0.18 7.08 21.21
CA PHE A 87 -1.09 7.17 20.07
C PHE A 87 -1.18 8.60 19.51
N ILE A 88 -1.34 9.61 20.37
CA ILE A 88 -1.45 11.00 19.92
C ILE A 88 -0.19 11.43 19.15
N ARG A 89 1.00 11.08 19.65
CA ARG A 89 2.28 11.38 18.99
C ARG A 89 2.36 10.67 17.62
N GLN A 90 2.03 9.39 17.58
CA GLN A 90 2.16 8.57 16.37
C GLN A 90 1.04 8.79 15.32
N SER A 91 -0.11 9.35 15.73
CA SER A 91 -1.33 9.44 14.92
C SER A 91 -1.16 10.20 13.59
N LEU A 92 -0.23 11.16 13.53
CA LEU A 92 0.05 11.91 12.31
C LEU A 92 0.78 11.06 11.27
N GLY A 93 1.84 10.35 11.69
CA GLY A 93 2.58 9.44 10.81
C GLY A 93 1.68 8.34 10.27
N SER A 94 0.84 7.78 11.15
CA SER A 94 -0.06 6.72 10.77
C SER A 94 -1.26 7.18 9.93
N MET A 95 -1.73 8.42 10.09
CA MET A 95 -2.70 9.02 9.16
C MET A 95 -2.12 9.12 7.74
N ILE A 96 -0.86 9.54 7.60
CA ILE A 96 -0.20 9.65 6.29
C ILE A 96 -0.16 8.28 5.62
N GLU A 97 0.23 7.24 6.36
CA GLU A 97 0.24 5.86 5.87
C GLU A 97 -1.14 5.41 5.36
N VAL A 98 -2.18 5.62 6.18
CA VAL A 98 -3.56 5.24 5.83
C VAL A 98 -4.04 5.95 4.57
N VAL A 99 -3.82 7.27 4.47
CA VAL A 99 -4.22 8.06 3.30
C VAL A 99 -3.50 7.58 2.04
N VAL A 100 -2.19 7.33 2.13
CA VAL A 100 -1.40 6.82 1.00
C VAL A 100 -1.90 5.45 0.56
N LEU A 101 -2.11 4.52 1.50
CA LEU A 101 -2.59 3.17 1.20
C LEU A 101 -3.98 3.16 0.56
N ILE A 102 -4.93 3.93 1.11
CA ILE A 102 -6.29 4.07 0.54
C ILE A 102 -6.22 4.64 -0.87
N TYR A 103 -5.43 5.69 -1.08
CA TYR A 103 -5.28 6.29 -2.40
C TYR A 103 -4.74 5.28 -3.42
N GLN A 104 -3.69 4.53 -3.07
CA GLN A 104 -3.14 3.51 -3.97
C GLN A 104 -4.16 2.39 -4.26
N LEU A 105 -4.92 1.93 -3.26
CA LEU A 105 -5.98 0.94 -3.43
C LEU A 105 -7.06 1.39 -4.42
N ILE A 106 -7.53 2.63 -4.31
CA ILE A 106 -8.56 3.19 -5.18
C ILE A 106 -8.05 3.29 -6.62
N VAL A 107 -6.85 3.86 -6.80
CA VAL A 107 -6.25 4.04 -8.12
C VAL A 107 -6.03 2.68 -8.79
N PHE A 108 -5.46 1.73 -8.07
CA PHE A 108 -5.16 0.39 -8.59
C PHE A 108 -6.44 -0.37 -8.95
N SER A 109 -7.44 -0.39 -8.06
CA SER A 109 -8.72 -1.07 -8.28
C SER A 109 -9.49 -0.52 -9.49
N ARG A 110 -9.37 0.79 -9.76
CA ARG A 110 -9.97 1.41 -10.94
C ARG A 110 -9.29 0.97 -12.23
N ASP A 111 -7.96 0.87 -12.23
CA ASP A 111 -7.19 0.46 -13.40
C ASP A 111 -7.38 -1.04 -13.71
N GLU A 112 -7.40 -1.90 -12.68
CA GLU A 112 -7.68 -3.34 -12.80
C GLU A 112 -9.01 -3.57 -13.55
N LYS A 113 -10.10 -2.98 -13.04
CA LYS A 113 -11.43 -3.07 -13.68
C LYS A 113 -11.47 -2.54 -15.11
N MET A 114 -10.67 -1.53 -15.43
CA MET A 114 -10.61 -0.97 -16.78
C MET A 114 -9.87 -1.93 -17.73
N ILE A 115 -8.80 -2.58 -17.26
CA ILE A 115 -8.06 -3.57 -18.05
C ILE A 115 -8.93 -4.79 -18.32
N ASP A 116 -9.64 -5.29 -17.31
CA ASP A 116 -10.54 -6.44 -17.44
C ASP A 116 -11.59 -6.20 -18.53
N ARG A 117 -12.27 -5.04 -18.51
CA ARG A 117 -13.21 -4.66 -19.58
C ARG A 117 -12.58 -4.63 -20.97
N ILE A 118 -11.34 -4.14 -21.10
CA ILE A 118 -10.68 -4.10 -22.41
C ILE A 118 -10.37 -5.52 -22.89
N ILE A 119 -10.03 -6.44 -21.99
CA ILE A 119 -9.79 -7.85 -22.31
C ILE A 119 -11.09 -8.50 -22.78
N ASP A 120 -12.18 -8.36 -22.01
CA ASP A 120 -13.50 -8.92 -22.35
C ASP A 120 -13.98 -8.45 -23.73
N LEU A 121 -13.90 -7.14 -24.00
CA LEU A 121 -14.25 -6.57 -25.30
C LEU A 121 -13.38 -7.11 -26.45
N ASN A 122 -12.11 -7.41 -26.20
CA ASN A 122 -11.24 -7.98 -27.24
C ASN A 122 -11.55 -9.46 -27.50
N ILE A 123 -12.03 -10.20 -26.50
CA ILE A 123 -12.47 -11.59 -26.66
C ILE A 123 -13.76 -11.62 -27.48
N GLU A 124 -14.76 -10.83 -27.10
CA GLU A 124 -16.06 -10.74 -27.79
C GLU A 124 -15.88 -10.33 -29.28
N ASN A 125 -15.02 -9.35 -29.56
CA ASN A 125 -14.72 -8.94 -30.94
C ASN A 125 -13.99 -10.01 -31.77
N LYS A 126 -13.23 -10.92 -31.14
CA LYS A 126 -12.60 -12.04 -31.85
C LYS A 126 -13.62 -13.13 -32.18
N GLU A 127 -14.53 -13.42 -31.27
CA GLU A 127 -15.61 -14.38 -31.49
C GLU A 127 -16.55 -13.92 -32.62
N ASN A 128 -16.94 -12.63 -32.61
CA ASN A 128 -17.79 -12.06 -33.65
C ASN A 128 -17.15 -11.96 -35.05
N ARG A 129 -15.81 -12.06 -35.17
CA ARG A 129 -15.09 -12.10 -36.46
C ARG A 129 -14.87 -13.52 -36.98
N SER A 130 -15.14 -14.52 -36.15
CA SER A 130 -14.93 -15.93 -36.47
C SER A 130 -16.22 -16.64 -36.91
N ASN A 131 -17.36 -15.94 -36.84
CA ASN A 131 -18.68 -16.32 -37.36
C ASN A 131 -19.00 -15.53 -38.62
#